data_AF-A0A8J4XAN0-F1
#
_entry.id   AF-A0A8J4XAN0-F1
#
_cell.length_a   1.000
_cell.length_b   1.000
_cell.length_c   1.000
_cell.angle_alpha   90.00
_cell.angle_beta   90.00
_cell.angle_gamma   90.00
#
_symmetry.space_group_name_H-M   'P 1'
#
loop_
_entity.id
_entity.type
_entity.pdbx_description
1 polymer ?
#
loop_
_entity_poly.entity_id
_entity_poly.type
_entity_poly.pdbx_seq_one_letter_code
_entity_poly.pdbx_strand_id
1 'polypeptide(L)'
;GKSSTTEEKKFQQHILTQQKKELTTLLESQKRQYRQRKEQLKEELNENQSTPKREKQEWLVQQKECLQQHQAEEEAGLLRRQRQYYDLQCRQYKRKMLLARHNLEQDLLREDLNKKQTLKDLECAMLLRHHESTQELEMRQLGLVQRTRAELIRTQHQSELTNQLEYNKRREQELRQKHAVEVRQQPKCLRSKELQIKRQFQETCKIQTRQYKALRNHLLENTPKSDHKAMLKRLKDEQTRKLAILAEQYDHSINDMLSTQALRLDETQEEEYQALKMQLQQELELLNAYQSKIKIHTDTQHEREVKDLEQRVSIRRALLEQR
;
A
#
# COMPACT_ATOMS: atom_id res chain seq x y z
N GLY A 1 -41.15 -37.11 -24.12
CA GLY A 1 -41.46 -38.50 -24.55
C GLY A 1 -42.96 -38.75 -24.72
N LYS A 2 -43.75 -38.64 -23.65
CA LYS A 2 -45.20 -38.98 -23.66
C LYS A 2 -46.11 -37.94 -24.33
N SER A 3 -45.73 -36.66 -24.33
CA SER A 3 -46.50 -35.58 -24.98
C SER A 3 -46.42 -35.63 -26.52
N SER A 4 -45.21 -35.73 -27.06
CA SER A 4 -44.96 -35.78 -28.51
C SER A 4 -45.62 -36.98 -29.20
N THR A 5 -45.64 -38.14 -28.54
CA THR A 5 -46.35 -39.34 -29.04
C THR A 5 -47.86 -39.18 -29.01
N THR A 6 -48.39 -38.37 -28.07
CA THR A 6 -49.83 -38.07 -27.99
C THR A 6 -50.25 -37.09 -29.08
N GLU A 7 -49.43 -36.07 -29.35
CA GLU A 7 -49.67 -35.12 -30.44
C GLU A 7 -49.56 -35.76 -31.83
N GLU A 8 -48.60 -36.66 -32.01
CA GLU A 8 -48.47 -37.46 -33.24
C GLU A 8 -49.73 -38.30 -33.50
N LYS A 9 -50.26 -38.96 -32.46
CA LYS A 9 -51.52 -39.71 -32.55
C LYS A 9 -52.70 -38.81 -32.90
N LYS A 10 -52.78 -37.60 -32.34
CA LYS A 10 -53.84 -36.63 -32.69
C LYS A 10 -53.75 -36.20 -34.16
N PHE A 11 -52.53 -35.96 -34.67
CA PHE A 11 -52.30 -35.62 -36.07
C PHE A 11 -52.70 -36.76 -37.01
N GLN A 12 -52.29 -38.00 -36.70
CA GLN A 12 -52.69 -39.20 -37.44
C GLN A 12 -54.20 -39.38 -37.44
N GLN A 13 -54.84 -39.22 -36.28
CA GLN A 13 -56.29 -39.33 -36.14
C GLN A 13 -57.04 -38.30 -36.99
N HIS A 14 -56.50 -37.07 -37.10
CA HIS A 14 -57.09 -36.03 -37.94
C HIS A 14 -57.09 -36.45 -39.42
N ILE A 15 -55.96 -36.96 -39.93
CA ILE A 15 -55.86 -37.45 -41.31
C ILE A 15 -56.82 -38.62 -41.55
N LEU A 16 -56.84 -39.60 -40.65
CA LEU A 16 -57.74 -40.76 -40.77
C LEU A 16 -59.22 -40.35 -40.75
N THR A 17 -59.57 -39.33 -39.95
CA THR A 17 -60.93 -38.79 -39.90
C THR A 17 -61.31 -38.11 -41.22
N GLN A 18 -60.39 -37.37 -41.83
CA GLN A 18 -60.61 -36.77 -43.15
C GLN A 18 -60.75 -37.84 -44.25
N GLN A 19 -59.87 -38.85 -44.26
CA GLN A 19 -59.92 -39.95 -45.22
C GLN A 19 -61.23 -40.74 -45.15
N LYS A 20 -61.72 -40.99 -43.92
CA LYS A 20 -63.01 -41.63 -43.70
C LYS A 20 -64.17 -40.80 -44.26
N LYS A 21 -64.13 -39.47 -44.11
CA LYS A 21 -65.15 -38.57 -44.68
C LYS A 21 -65.13 -38.62 -46.21
N GLU A 22 -63.96 -38.49 -46.83
CA GLU A 22 -63.80 -38.57 -48.29
C GLU A 22 -64.30 -39.91 -48.85
N LEU A 23 -63.96 -41.03 -48.19
CA LEU A 23 -64.43 -42.36 -48.59
C LEU A 23 -65.96 -42.47 -48.45
N THR A 24 -66.52 -41.96 -47.36
CA THR A 24 -67.99 -41.96 -47.15
C THR A 24 -68.69 -41.16 -48.25
N THR A 25 -68.19 -39.98 -48.58
CA THR A 25 -68.72 -39.14 -49.67
C THR A 25 -68.63 -39.83 -51.04
N LEU A 26 -67.52 -40.51 -51.32
CA LEU A 26 -67.36 -41.28 -52.56
C LEU A 26 -68.41 -42.40 -52.64
N LEU A 27 -68.55 -43.19 -51.58
CA LEU A 27 -69.52 -44.31 -51.53
C LEU A 27 -70.97 -43.83 -51.66
N GLU A 28 -71.32 -42.70 -51.06
CA GLU A 28 -72.64 -42.08 -51.21
C GLU A 28 -72.89 -41.60 -52.66
N SER A 29 -71.89 -40.97 -53.28
CA SER A 29 -71.94 -40.56 -54.68
C SER A 29 -72.09 -41.77 -55.62
N GLN A 30 -71.28 -42.82 -55.43
CA GLN A 30 -71.34 -44.06 -56.21
C GLN A 30 -72.71 -44.75 -56.08
N LYS A 31 -73.31 -44.78 -54.87
CA LYS A 31 -74.67 -45.30 -54.67
C LYS A 31 -75.72 -44.50 -55.44
N ARG A 32 -75.62 -43.17 -55.45
CA ARG A 32 -76.54 -42.30 -56.19
C ARG A 32 -76.41 -42.47 -57.69
N GLN A 33 -75.17 -42.45 -58.20
CA GLN A 33 -74.87 -42.67 -59.62
C GLN A 33 -75.29 -44.06 -60.09
N TYR A 34 -75.07 -45.10 -59.27
CA TYR A 34 -75.51 -46.46 -59.58
C TYR A 34 -77.03 -46.56 -59.71
N ARG A 35 -77.80 -45.89 -58.84
CA ARG A 35 -79.27 -45.83 -58.94
C ARG A 35 -79.72 -45.18 -60.25
N GLN A 36 -79.16 -44.01 -60.55
CA GLN A 36 -79.47 -43.26 -61.78
C GLN A 36 -79.10 -44.06 -63.04
N ARG A 37 -77.89 -44.64 -63.09
CA ARG A 37 -77.46 -45.44 -64.24
C ARG A 37 -78.27 -46.73 -64.38
N LYS A 38 -78.67 -47.35 -63.26
CA LYS A 38 -79.57 -48.50 -63.27
C LYS A 38 -80.96 -48.16 -63.82
N GLU A 39 -81.47 -46.95 -63.58
CA GLU A 39 -82.72 -46.45 -64.18
C GLU A 39 -82.56 -46.22 -65.68
N GLN A 40 -81.49 -45.55 -66.11
CA GLN A 40 -81.17 -45.36 -67.53
C GLN A 40 -80.99 -46.68 -68.28
N LEU A 41 -80.29 -47.66 -67.70
CA LEU A 41 -80.13 -49.00 -68.28
C LEU A 41 -81.48 -49.73 -68.42
N LYS A 42 -82.50 -49.42 -67.60
CA LYS A 42 -83.85 -49.97 -67.76
C LYS A 42 -84.61 -49.29 -68.90
N GLU A 43 -84.43 -47.98 -69.08
CA GLU A 43 -84.99 -47.20 -70.19
C GLU A 43 -84.40 -47.65 -71.53
N GLU A 44 -83.05 -47.73 -71.62
CA GLU A 44 -82.31 -48.24 -72.79
C GLU A 44 -82.76 -49.67 -73.19
N LEU A 45 -83.11 -50.52 -72.21
CA LEU A 45 -83.61 -51.88 -72.44
C LEU A 45 -85.05 -51.94 -72.97
N ASN A 46 -85.86 -50.91 -72.65
CA ASN A 46 -87.27 -50.77 -73.03
C ASN A 46 -87.42 -50.25 -74.46
N GLU A 47 -86.51 -49.37 -74.90
CA GLU A 47 -86.48 -48.83 -76.27
C GLU A 47 -86.04 -49.88 -77.31
N ASN A 48 -85.23 -50.86 -76.90
CA ASN A 48 -84.66 -51.85 -77.81
C ASN A 48 -85.53 -53.11 -77.93
N GLN A 49 -86.71 -53.04 -78.57
CA GLN A 49 -87.71 -54.13 -78.59
C GLN A 49 -87.30 -55.39 -79.40
N SER A 50 -86.28 -55.28 -80.26
CA SER A 50 -85.91 -56.31 -81.25
C SER A 50 -84.86 -57.33 -80.76
N THR A 51 -84.25 -57.13 -79.59
CA THR A 51 -83.14 -57.97 -79.09
C THR A 51 -83.65 -59.17 -78.28
N PRO A 52 -83.13 -60.40 -78.49
CA PRO A 52 -83.53 -61.60 -77.74
C PRO A 52 -83.40 -61.45 -76.22
N LYS A 53 -84.35 -62.03 -75.47
CA LYS A 53 -84.45 -61.91 -74.00
C LYS A 53 -83.19 -62.35 -73.26
N ARG A 54 -82.48 -63.36 -73.77
CA ARG A 54 -81.24 -63.89 -73.19
C ARG A 54 -80.07 -62.91 -73.34
N GLU A 55 -79.89 -62.36 -74.54
CA GLU A 55 -78.85 -61.37 -74.83
C GLU A 55 -79.07 -60.08 -74.03
N LYS A 56 -80.31 -59.64 -73.84
CA LYS A 56 -80.64 -58.51 -72.96
C LYS A 56 -80.26 -58.74 -71.50
N GLN A 57 -80.42 -59.96 -71.00
CA GLN A 57 -80.04 -60.31 -69.63
C GLN A 57 -78.52 -60.36 -69.47
N GLU A 58 -77.81 -61.01 -70.40
CA GLU A 58 -76.34 -61.11 -70.39
C GLU A 58 -75.70 -59.72 -70.53
N TRP A 59 -76.20 -58.85 -71.43
CA TRP A 59 -75.74 -57.47 -71.57
C TRP A 59 -75.97 -56.63 -70.30
N LEU A 60 -77.14 -56.76 -69.66
CA LEU A 60 -77.43 -56.04 -68.42
C LEU A 60 -76.54 -56.49 -67.24
N VAL A 61 -76.19 -57.77 -67.18
CA VAL A 61 -75.23 -58.31 -66.21
C VAL A 61 -73.85 -57.71 -66.48
N GLN A 62 -73.38 -57.77 -67.73
CA GLN A 62 -72.08 -57.23 -68.13
C GLN A 62 -71.97 -55.71 -67.87
N GLN A 63 -73.03 -54.93 -68.13
CA GLN A 63 -73.06 -53.49 -67.82
C GLN A 63 -73.00 -53.21 -66.31
N LYS A 64 -73.69 -54.01 -65.49
CA LYS A 64 -73.62 -53.87 -64.02
C LYS A 64 -72.26 -54.27 -63.48
N GLU A 65 -71.65 -55.31 -64.01
CA GLU A 65 -70.29 -55.75 -63.65
C GLU A 65 -69.25 -54.69 -64.04
N CYS A 66 -69.35 -54.10 -65.24
CA CYS A 66 -68.49 -53.00 -65.67
C CYS A 66 -68.60 -51.77 -64.74
N LEU A 67 -69.83 -51.39 -64.36
CA LEU A 67 -70.05 -50.31 -63.40
C LEU A 67 -69.49 -50.62 -62.01
N GLN A 68 -69.64 -51.86 -61.53
CA GLN A 68 -69.08 -52.30 -60.25
C GLN A 68 -67.56 -52.33 -60.29
N GLN A 69 -66.97 -52.79 -61.40
CA GLN A 69 -65.52 -52.79 -61.60
C GLN A 69 -64.97 -51.36 -61.60
N HIS A 70 -65.62 -50.44 -62.32
CA HIS A 70 -65.21 -49.03 -62.33
C HIS A 70 -65.30 -48.40 -60.92
N GLN A 71 -66.38 -48.66 -60.18
CA GLN A 71 -66.52 -48.21 -58.79
C GLN A 71 -65.44 -48.78 -57.87
N ALA A 72 -65.12 -50.07 -58.01
CA ALA A 72 -64.06 -50.73 -57.26
C ALA A 72 -62.67 -50.19 -57.61
N GLU A 73 -62.41 -49.89 -58.89
CA GLU A 73 -61.16 -49.27 -59.35
C GLU A 73 -60.99 -47.85 -58.81
N GLU A 74 -62.06 -47.05 -58.81
CA GLU A 74 -62.06 -45.70 -58.21
C GLU A 74 -61.86 -45.74 -56.69
N GLU A 75 -62.54 -46.64 -55.98
CA GLU A 75 -62.38 -46.84 -54.54
C GLU A 75 -60.95 -47.29 -54.21
N ALA A 76 -60.43 -48.30 -54.92
CA ALA A 76 -59.05 -48.75 -54.78
C ALA A 76 -58.04 -47.65 -55.14
N GLY A 77 -58.35 -46.80 -56.11
CA GLY A 77 -57.57 -45.63 -56.48
C GLY A 77 -57.56 -44.55 -55.38
N LEU A 78 -58.70 -44.29 -54.73
CA LEU A 78 -58.79 -43.40 -53.58
C LEU A 78 -58.02 -43.96 -52.39
N LEU A 79 -58.24 -45.22 -52.01
CA LEU A 79 -57.56 -45.87 -50.88
C LEU A 79 -56.03 -45.89 -51.07
N ARG A 80 -55.55 -46.16 -52.30
CA ARG A 80 -54.11 -46.07 -52.63
C ARG A 80 -53.56 -44.65 -52.42
N ARG A 81 -54.25 -43.62 -52.91
CA ARG A 81 -53.85 -42.21 -52.73
C ARG A 81 -53.88 -41.80 -51.27
N GLN A 82 -54.92 -42.18 -50.52
CA GLN A 82 -55.04 -41.92 -49.09
C GLN A 82 -53.91 -42.58 -48.30
N ARG A 83 -53.57 -43.83 -48.59
CA ARG A 83 -52.44 -44.52 -47.95
C ARG A 83 -51.12 -43.81 -48.21
N GLN A 84 -50.82 -43.46 -49.46
CA GLN A 84 -49.59 -42.74 -49.83
C GLN A 84 -49.51 -41.37 -49.14
N TYR A 85 -50.62 -40.63 -49.13
CA TYR A 85 -50.72 -39.35 -48.45
C TYR A 85 -50.47 -39.49 -46.94
N TYR A 86 -51.13 -40.45 -46.29
CA TYR A 86 -50.95 -40.72 -44.86
C TYR A 86 -49.49 -41.02 -44.52
N ASP A 87 -48.86 -41.94 -45.26
CA ASP A 87 -47.46 -42.33 -45.03
C ASP A 87 -46.52 -41.13 -45.20
N LEU A 88 -46.73 -40.31 -46.23
CA LEU A 88 -45.94 -39.10 -46.47
C LEU A 88 -46.11 -38.08 -45.34
N GLN A 89 -47.35 -37.78 -44.96
CA GLN A 89 -47.65 -36.79 -43.91
C GLN A 89 -47.11 -37.24 -42.55
N CYS A 90 -47.23 -38.53 -42.21
CA CYS A 90 -46.66 -39.08 -40.98
C CYS A 90 -45.13 -38.91 -40.95
N ARG A 91 -44.44 -39.20 -42.06
CA ARG A 91 -42.98 -39.01 -42.16
C ARG A 91 -42.59 -37.54 -42.06
N GLN A 92 -43.30 -36.64 -42.76
CA GLN A 92 -43.05 -35.20 -42.70
C GLN A 92 -43.24 -34.64 -41.30
N TYR A 93 -44.33 -35.03 -40.61
CA TYR A 93 -44.60 -34.62 -39.24
C TYR A 93 -43.52 -35.11 -38.28
N LYS A 94 -43.14 -36.40 -38.34
CA LYS A 94 -42.04 -36.95 -37.55
C LYS A 94 -40.74 -36.20 -37.76
N ARG A 95 -40.37 -35.91 -39.01
CA ARG A 95 -39.17 -35.13 -39.34
C ARG A 95 -39.25 -33.73 -38.74
N LYS A 96 -40.38 -33.03 -38.88
CA LYS A 96 -40.59 -31.68 -38.33
C LYS A 96 -40.41 -31.67 -36.81
N MET A 97 -41.00 -32.64 -36.10
CA MET A 97 -40.89 -32.75 -34.65
C MET A 97 -39.47 -33.10 -34.19
N LEU A 98 -38.79 -33.98 -34.91
CA LEU A 98 -37.38 -34.30 -34.64
C LEU A 98 -36.48 -33.07 -34.79
N LEU A 99 -36.63 -32.32 -35.89
CA LEU A 99 -35.88 -31.09 -36.11
C LEU A 99 -36.20 -30.02 -35.07
N ALA A 100 -37.47 -29.83 -34.71
CA ALA A 100 -37.86 -28.88 -33.66
C ALA A 100 -37.24 -29.24 -32.31
N ARG A 101 -37.25 -30.53 -31.95
CA ARG A 101 -36.58 -31.02 -30.74
C ARG A 101 -35.07 -30.80 -30.80
N HIS A 102 -34.44 -31.12 -31.92
CA HIS A 102 -33.00 -30.92 -32.08
C HIS A 102 -32.61 -29.44 -31.97
N ASN A 103 -33.37 -28.54 -32.59
CA ASN A 103 -33.16 -27.10 -32.46
C ASN A 103 -33.31 -26.64 -31.01
N LEU A 104 -34.34 -27.10 -30.30
CA LEU A 104 -34.51 -26.81 -28.88
C LEU A 104 -33.32 -27.31 -28.04
N GLU A 105 -32.84 -28.52 -28.29
CA GLU A 105 -31.65 -29.07 -27.63
C GLU A 105 -30.39 -28.23 -27.91
N GLN A 106 -30.21 -27.75 -29.16
CA GLN A 106 -29.11 -26.83 -29.50
C GLN A 106 -29.23 -25.48 -28.80
N ASP A 107 -30.42 -24.90 -28.75
CA ASP A 107 -30.66 -23.60 -28.10
C ASP A 107 -30.44 -23.69 -26.59
N LEU A 108 -30.90 -24.76 -25.95
CA LEU A 108 -30.62 -25.04 -24.54
C LEU A 108 -29.12 -25.22 -24.27
N LEU A 109 -28.39 -25.89 -25.17
CA LEU A 109 -26.94 -26.04 -25.05
C LEU A 109 -26.21 -24.69 -25.16
N ARG A 110 -26.61 -23.85 -26.12
CA ARG A 110 -26.06 -22.49 -26.26
C ARG A 110 -26.35 -21.65 -25.02
N GLU A 111 -27.56 -21.73 -24.48
CA GLU A 111 -27.95 -21.02 -23.26
C GLU A 111 -27.13 -21.48 -22.05
N ASP A 112 -26.93 -22.79 -21.87
CA ASP A 112 -26.10 -23.35 -20.79
C ASP A 112 -24.62 -22.89 -20.91
N LEU A 113 -24.06 -22.93 -22.12
CA LEU A 113 -22.70 -22.43 -22.38
C LEU A 113 -22.58 -20.93 -22.08
N ASN A 114 -23.55 -20.13 -22.50
CA ASN A 114 -23.58 -18.69 -22.23
C ASN A 114 -23.67 -18.42 -20.72
N LYS A 115 -24.52 -19.14 -19.99
CA LYS A 115 -24.62 -19.04 -18.52
C LYS A 115 -23.30 -19.38 -17.84
N LYS A 116 -22.64 -20.47 -18.26
CA LYS A 116 -21.32 -20.85 -17.74
C LYS A 116 -20.25 -19.79 -18.01
N GLN A 117 -20.25 -19.22 -19.21
CA GLN A 117 -19.34 -18.12 -19.54
C GLN A 117 -19.59 -16.90 -18.66
N THR A 118 -20.85 -16.46 -18.53
CA THR A 118 -21.22 -15.31 -17.66
C THR A 118 -20.84 -15.56 -16.20
N LEU A 119 -21.05 -16.77 -15.68
CA LEU A 119 -20.63 -17.11 -14.32
C LEU A 119 -19.11 -17.03 -14.15
N LYS A 120 -18.34 -17.53 -15.13
CA LYS A 120 -16.88 -17.41 -15.13
C LYS A 120 -16.43 -15.95 -15.15
N ASP A 121 -17.04 -15.13 -16.01
CA ASP A 121 -16.72 -13.69 -16.11
C ASP A 121 -17.03 -12.95 -14.79
N LEU A 122 -18.15 -13.28 -14.14
CA LEU A 122 -18.53 -12.74 -12.83
C LEU A 122 -17.57 -13.15 -11.72
N GLU A 123 -17.11 -14.41 -11.70
CA GLU A 123 -16.12 -14.90 -10.77
C GLU A 123 -14.78 -14.16 -10.93
N CYS A 124 -14.30 -14.02 -12.17
CA CYS A 124 -13.10 -13.24 -12.47
C CYS A 124 -13.25 -11.79 -12.01
N ALA A 125 -14.36 -11.12 -12.34
CA ALA A 125 -14.62 -9.75 -11.92
C ALA A 125 -14.67 -9.60 -10.38
N MET A 126 -15.26 -10.57 -9.68
CA MET A 126 -15.32 -10.57 -8.21
C MET A 126 -13.91 -10.70 -7.60
N LEU A 127 -13.08 -11.61 -8.12
CA LEU A 127 -11.71 -11.78 -7.65
C LEU A 127 -10.86 -10.53 -7.85
N LEU A 128 -11.02 -9.84 -8.99
CA LEU A 128 -10.31 -8.57 -9.25
C LEU A 128 -10.74 -7.46 -8.28
N ARG A 129 -12.04 -7.33 -7.99
CA ARG A 129 -12.52 -6.37 -6.97
C ARG A 129 -11.99 -6.67 -5.58
N HIS A 130 -11.96 -7.95 -5.19
CA HIS A 130 -11.39 -8.34 -3.89
C HIS A 130 -9.89 -8.03 -3.82
N HIS A 131 -9.16 -8.25 -4.91
CA HIS A 131 -7.75 -7.89 -5.02
C HIS A 131 -7.54 -6.38 -4.86
N GLU A 132 -8.32 -5.55 -5.56
CA GLU A 132 -8.26 -4.09 -5.46
C GLU A 132 -8.53 -3.61 -4.02
N SER A 133 -9.59 -4.14 -3.39
CA SER A 133 -9.91 -3.82 -1.99
C SER A 133 -8.80 -4.24 -1.02
N THR A 134 -8.19 -5.39 -1.24
CA THR A 134 -7.08 -5.89 -0.42
C THR A 134 -5.82 -5.03 -0.60
N GLN A 135 -5.48 -4.70 -1.84
CA GLN A 135 -4.37 -3.81 -2.17
C GLN A 135 -4.54 -2.44 -1.48
N GLU A 136 -5.71 -1.83 -1.57
CA GLU A 136 -5.98 -0.54 -0.91
C GLU A 136 -5.79 -0.63 0.61
N LEU A 137 -6.26 -1.70 1.24
CA LEU A 137 -6.12 -1.91 2.68
C LEU A 137 -4.65 -2.06 3.08
N GLU A 138 -3.89 -2.89 2.37
CA GLU A 138 -2.47 -3.12 2.64
C GLU A 138 -1.65 -1.84 2.45
N MET A 139 -1.90 -1.08 1.38
CA MET A 139 -1.24 0.21 1.13
C MET A 139 -1.57 1.24 2.22
N ARG A 140 -2.84 1.29 2.66
CA ARG A 140 -3.27 2.16 3.75
C ARG A 140 -2.60 1.78 5.08
N GLN A 141 -2.53 0.49 5.38
CA GLN A 141 -1.90 -0.02 6.60
C GLN A 141 -0.40 0.27 6.60
N LEU A 142 0.30 0.01 5.50
CA LEU A 142 1.71 0.34 5.37
C LEU A 142 1.94 1.85 5.58
N GLY A 143 1.17 2.69 4.90
CA GLY A 143 1.25 4.14 5.06
C GLY A 143 0.97 4.60 6.50
N LEU A 144 0.06 3.95 7.22
CA LEU A 144 -0.19 4.26 8.64
C LEU A 144 1.03 3.94 9.50
N VAL A 145 1.58 2.73 9.36
CA VAL A 145 2.77 2.30 10.11
C VAL A 145 3.95 3.24 9.87
N GLN A 146 4.21 3.59 8.61
CA GLN A 146 5.29 4.49 8.23
C GLN A 146 5.10 5.90 8.80
N ARG A 147 3.87 6.44 8.75
CA ARG A 147 3.55 7.75 9.35
C ARG A 147 3.76 7.75 10.85
N THR A 148 3.24 6.75 11.55
CA THR A 148 3.43 6.63 13.01
C THR A 148 4.90 6.49 13.37
N ARG A 149 5.68 5.68 12.63
CA ARG A 149 7.13 5.55 12.83
C ARG A 149 7.85 6.90 12.65
N ALA A 150 7.53 7.64 11.58
CA ALA A 150 8.12 8.96 11.32
C ALA A 150 7.77 10.00 12.39
N GLU A 151 6.55 9.96 12.92
CA GLU A 151 6.11 10.85 14.00
C GLU A 151 6.80 10.55 15.33
N LEU A 152 6.99 9.26 15.66
CA LEU A 152 7.75 8.83 16.83
C LEU A 152 9.21 9.28 16.74
N ILE A 153 9.86 9.06 15.59
CA ILE A 153 11.25 9.50 15.36
C ILE A 153 11.35 11.03 15.49
N ARG A 154 10.41 11.78 14.91
CA ARG A 154 10.41 13.25 15.02
C ARG A 154 10.29 13.70 16.48
N THR A 155 9.38 13.08 17.23
CA THR A 155 9.17 13.40 18.65
C THR A 155 10.40 13.05 19.49
N GLN A 156 11.00 11.89 19.23
CA GLN A 156 12.24 11.47 19.87
C GLN A 156 13.37 12.48 19.58
N HIS A 157 13.61 12.82 18.31
CA HIS A 157 14.65 13.77 17.93
C HIS A 157 14.45 15.15 18.58
N GLN A 158 13.21 15.61 18.66
CA GLN A 158 12.87 16.87 19.33
C GLN A 158 13.16 16.82 20.83
N SER A 159 12.84 15.71 21.49
CA SER A 159 13.13 15.52 22.91
C SER A 159 14.64 15.46 23.18
N GLU A 160 15.39 14.73 22.37
CA GLU A 160 16.85 14.64 22.46
C GLU A 160 17.51 16.01 22.30
N LEU A 161 17.07 16.79 21.30
CA LEU A 161 17.58 18.14 21.08
C LEU A 161 17.27 19.08 22.25
N THR A 162 16.04 19.01 22.78
CA THR A 162 15.63 19.81 23.94
C THR A 162 16.50 19.47 25.16
N ASN A 163 16.70 18.18 25.42
CA ASN A 163 17.54 17.70 26.51
C ASN A 163 19.00 18.15 26.35
N GLN A 164 19.55 18.11 25.13
CA GLN A 164 20.91 18.57 24.85
C GLN A 164 21.06 20.08 25.10
N LEU A 165 20.09 20.90 24.67
CA LEU A 165 20.12 22.34 24.91
C LEU A 165 20.03 22.68 26.40
N GLU A 166 19.19 21.95 27.15
CA GLU A 166 19.09 22.10 28.61
C GLU A 166 20.36 21.65 29.34
N TYR A 167 20.99 20.57 28.87
CA TYR A 167 22.28 20.12 29.37
C TYR A 167 23.37 21.17 29.11
N ASN A 168 23.47 21.69 27.89
CA ASN A 168 24.43 22.74 27.52
C ASN A 168 24.27 23.97 28.44
N LYS A 169 23.03 24.43 28.63
CA LYS A 169 22.72 25.58 29.50
C LYS A 169 23.14 25.34 30.95
N ARG A 170 22.91 24.13 31.48
CA ARG A 170 23.35 23.77 32.84
C ARG A 170 24.87 23.76 32.96
N ARG A 171 25.58 23.15 32.01
CA ARG A 171 27.05 23.10 32.00
C ARG A 171 27.68 24.49 31.93
N GLU A 172 27.13 25.38 31.10
CA GLU A 172 27.58 26.78 31.07
C GLU A 172 27.34 27.51 32.41
N GLN A 173 26.20 27.26 33.07
CA GLN A 173 25.90 27.86 34.37
C GLN A 173 26.82 27.34 35.46
N GLU A 174 27.12 26.04 35.49
CA GLU A 174 28.07 25.43 36.41
C GLU A 174 29.46 26.05 36.24
N LEU A 175 29.92 26.24 35.00
CA LEU A 175 31.22 26.88 34.73
C LEU A 175 31.22 28.34 35.19
N ARG A 176 30.18 29.12 34.85
CA ARG A 176 30.04 30.51 35.32
C ARG A 176 30.04 30.61 36.85
N GLN A 177 29.39 29.69 37.54
CA GLN A 177 29.39 29.65 39.02
C GLN A 177 30.78 29.34 39.58
N LYS A 178 31.50 28.37 38.99
CA LYS A 178 32.89 28.05 39.34
C LYS A 178 33.78 29.30 39.20
N HIS A 179 33.72 29.96 38.05
CA HIS A 179 34.50 31.18 37.78
C HIS A 179 34.17 32.31 38.75
N ALA A 180 32.89 32.53 39.05
CA ALA A 180 32.47 33.54 40.01
C ALA A 180 32.99 33.26 41.43
N VAL A 181 33.08 31.99 41.84
CA VAL A 181 33.66 31.61 43.13
C VAL A 181 35.16 31.86 43.15
N GLU A 182 35.89 31.53 42.09
CA GLU A 182 37.33 31.78 41.98
C GLU A 182 37.66 33.28 42.07
N VAL A 183 36.93 34.11 41.32
CA VAL A 183 37.08 35.57 41.37
C VAL A 183 36.79 36.11 42.78
N ARG A 184 35.77 35.59 43.47
CA ARG A 184 35.47 36.00 44.86
C ARG A 184 36.56 35.58 45.85
N GLN A 185 37.23 34.45 45.62
CA GLN A 185 38.29 33.95 46.49
C GLN A 185 39.65 34.60 46.20
N GLN A 186 39.88 35.07 44.98
CA GLN A 186 41.16 35.61 44.52
C GLN A 186 41.70 36.73 45.43
N PRO A 187 40.94 37.76 45.87
CA PRO A 187 41.46 38.79 46.77
C PRO A 187 41.97 38.25 48.11
N LYS A 188 41.34 37.19 48.64
CA LYS A 188 41.78 36.57 49.91
C LYS A 188 43.12 35.86 49.74
N CYS A 189 43.26 35.10 48.66
CA CYS A 189 44.51 34.39 48.32
C CYS A 189 45.66 35.38 48.05
N LEU A 190 45.38 36.46 47.32
CA LEU A 190 46.37 37.51 47.03
C LEU A 190 46.81 38.25 48.30
N ARG A 191 45.88 38.66 49.18
CA ARG A 191 46.22 39.29 50.46
C ARG A 191 47.10 38.41 51.34
N SER A 192 46.86 37.09 51.35
CA SER A 192 47.69 36.15 52.11
C SER A 192 49.14 36.12 51.58
N LYS A 193 49.32 36.10 50.26
CA LYS A 193 50.65 36.14 49.62
C LYS A 193 51.34 37.49 49.83
N GLU A 194 50.60 38.60 49.68
CA GLU A 194 51.09 39.95 49.95
C GLU A 194 51.60 40.08 51.39
N LEU A 195 50.85 39.56 52.37
CA LEU A 195 51.27 39.58 53.77
C LEU A 195 52.56 38.76 54.00
N GLN A 196 52.72 37.64 53.31
CA GLN A 196 53.94 36.83 53.38
C GLN A 196 55.16 37.60 52.84
N ILE A 197 55.01 38.28 51.70
CA ILE A 197 56.06 39.12 51.10
C ILE A 197 56.41 40.29 52.04
N LYS A 198 55.40 40.94 52.65
CA LYS A 198 55.61 41.99 53.66
C LYS A 198 56.33 41.49 54.91
N ARG A 199 56.06 40.27 55.37
CA ARG A 199 56.80 39.66 56.50
C ARG A 199 58.26 39.41 56.14
N GLN A 200 58.53 38.92 54.93
CA GLN A 200 59.89 38.72 54.42
C GLN A 200 60.66 40.05 54.34
N PHE A 201 60.00 41.12 53.85
CA PHE A 201 60.56 42.47 53.84
C PHE A 201 60.95 42.93 55.26
N GLN A 202 60.03 42.82 56.22
CA GLN A 202 60.30 43.21 57.61
C GLN A 202 61.49 42.46 58.22
N GLU A 203 61.60 41.16 57.96
CA GLU A 203 62.72 40.37 58.47
C GLU A 203 64.04 40.77 57.81
N THR A 204 64.02 41.03 56.49
CA THR A 204 65.18 41.53 55.75
C THR A 204 65.64 42.91 56.28
N CYS A 205 64.72 43.82 56.57
CA CYS A 205 65.03 45.12 57.18
C CYS A 205 65.65 44.99 58.58
N LYS A 206 65.17 44.04 59.41
CA LYS A 206 65.77 43.77 60.73
C LYS A 206 67.21 43.26 60.60
N ILE A 207 67.45 42.34 59.66
CA ILE A 207 68.79 41.83 59.37
C ILE A 207 69.71 42.97 58.90
N GLN A 208 69.27 43.79 57.94
CA GLN A 208 70.05 44.95 57.49
C GLN A 208 70.32 45.96 58.60
N THR A 209 69.37 46.18 59.52
CA THR A 209 69.56 47.08 60.67
C THR A 209 70.62 46.53 61.64
N ARG A 210 70.63 45.22 61.89
CA ARG A 210 71.66 44.57 62.72
C ARG A 210 73.03 44.66 62.05
N GLN A 211 73.11 44.38 60.75
CA GLN A 211 74.34 44.48 59.95
C GLN A 211 74.88 45.91 59.94
N TYR A 212 74.01 46.92 59.77
CA TYR A 212 74.39 48.33 59.84
C TYR A 212 74.99 48.69 61.21
N LYS A 213 74.38 48.25 62.32
CA LYS A 213 74.90 48.51 63.67
C LYS A 213 76.29 47.90 63.86
N ALA A 214 76.48 46.65 63.40
CA ALA A 214 77.77 45.97 63.47
C ALA A 214 78.84 46.69 62.63
N LEU A 215 78.52 47.05 61.39
CA LEU A 215 79.40 47.79 60.49
C LEU A 215 79.76 49.17 61.05
N ARG A 216 78.79 49.88 61.63
CA ARG A 216 78.99 51.19 62.26
C ARG A 216 80.00 51.12 63.40
N ASN A 217 79.85 50.13 64.29
CA ASN A 217 80.74 49.95 65.44
C ASN A 217 82.18 49.65 64.97
N HIS A 218 82.35 48.71 64.05
CA HIS A 218 83.65 48.36 63.48
C HIS A 218 84.35 49.57 62.82
N LEU A 219 83.61 50.40 62.08
CA LEU A 219 84.19 51.60 61.46
C LEU A 219 84.57 52.68 62.48
N LEU A 220 83.81 52.84 63.58
CA LEU A 220 84.16 53.80 64.64
C LEU A 220 85.45 53.44 65.37
N GLU A 221 85.73 52.15 65.55
CA GLU A 221 86.96 51.65 66.18
C GLU A 221 88.20 51.91 65.30
N ASN A 222 88.05 51.89 63.98
CA ASN A 222 89.16 51.96 63.02
C ASN A 222 89.36 53.33 62.35
N THR A 223 88.51 54.32 62.64
CA THR A 223 88.57 55.66 62.01
C THR A 223 89.02 56.71 63.02
N PRO A 224 89.86 57.70 62.67
CA PRO A 224 90.20 58.82 63.55
C PRO A 224 88.98 59.65 63.97
N LYS A 225 88.98 60.17 65.21
CA LYS A 225 87.86 60.94 65.78
C LYS A 225 87.49 62.18 64.97
N SER A 226 88.45 62.80 64.25
CA SER A 226 88.21 63.95 63.37
C SER A 226 87.20 63.64 62.25
N ASP A 227 87.16 62.39 61.79
CA ASP A 227 86.45 61.99 60.58
C ASP A 227 85.13 61.26 60.88
N HIS A 228 84.89 60.91 62.16
CA HIS A 228 83.71 60.18 62.63
C HIS A 228 82.39 60.81 62.18
N LYS A 229 82.27 62.15 62.23
CA LYS A 229 81.03 62.86 61.87
C LYS A 229 80.68 62.68 60.39
N ALA A 230 81.67 62.81 59.50
CA ALA A 230 81.48 62.66 58.06
C ALA A 230 81.20 61.21 57.68
N MET A 231 81.92 60.25 58.28
CA MET A 231 81.71 58.82 58.09
C MET A 231 80.30 58.38 58.53
N LEU A 232 79.86 58.77 59.74
CA LEU A 232 78.53 58.41 60.26
C LEU A 232 77.40 58.95 59.38
N LYS A 233 77.54 60.18 58.85
CA LYS A 233 76.58 60.76 57.91
C LYS A 233 76.50 59.91 56.63
N ARG A 234 77.64 59.63 55.99
CA ARG A 234 77.70 58.77 54.78
C ARG A 234 77.09 57.39 55.03
N LEU A 235 77.40 56.76 56.17
CA LEU A 235 76.88 55.45 56.52
C LEU A 235 75.35 55.46 56.67
N LYS A 236 74.80 56.51 57.31
CA LYS A 236 73.35 56.68 57.49
C LYS A 236 72.64 56.97 56.15
N ASP A 237 73.22 57.81 55.31
CA ASP A 237 72.69 58.10 53.98
C ASP A 237 72.66 56.82 53.12
N GLU A 238 73.73 56.02 53.18
CA GLU A 238 73.82 54.74 52.47
C GLU A 238 72.84 53.68 53.03
N GLN A 239 72.65 53.63 54.35
CA GLN A 239 71.63 52.77 54.97
C GLN A 239 70.23 53.14 54.49
N THR A 240 69.92 54.44 54.45
CA THR A 240 68.61 54.95 54.01
C THR A 240 68.37 54.61 52.54
N ARG A 241 69.38 54.80 51.69
CA ARG A 241 69.33 54.42 50.27
C ARG A 241 69.09 52.92 50.09
N LYS A 242 69.84 52.06 50.80
CA LYS A 242 69.68 50.60 50.69
C LYS A 242 68.30 50.12 51.15
N LEU A 243 67.76 50.70 52.22
CA LEU A 243 66.41 50.39 52.68
C LEU A 243 65.33 50.89 51.71
N ALA A 244 65.54 52.03 51.04
CA ALA A 244 64.63 52.54 50.01
C ALA A 244 64.61 51.62 48.79
N ILE A 245 65.77 51.21 48.28
CA ILE A 245 65.87 50.24 47.16
C ILE A 245 65.21 48.92 47.54
N LEU A 246 65.42 48.43 48.76
CA LEU A 246 64.78 47.22 49.24
C LEU A 246 63.25 47.36 49.28
N ALA A 247 62.74 48.50 49.75
CA ALA A 247 61.30 48.76 49.76
C ALA A 247 60.73 48.76 48.33
N GLU A 248 61.37 49.46 47.40
CA GLU A 248 60.97 49.50 45.98
C GLU A 248 60.96 48.10 45.34
N GLN A 249 61.96 47.26 45.64
CA GLN A 249 62.01 45.88 45.12
C GLN A 249 60.85 45.02 45.63
N TYR A 250 60.50 45.14 46.90
CA TYR A 250 59.39 44.39 47.49
C TYR A 250 58.03 44.92 47.02
N ASP A 251 57.88 46.23 46.89
CA ASP A 251 56.67 46.84 46.31
C ASP A 251 56.49 46.43 44.84
N HIS A 252 57.58 46.42 44.06
CA HIS A 252 57.57 45.92 42.69
C HIS A 252 57.18 44.43 42.63
N SER A 253 57.77 43.59 43.48
CA SER A 253 57.45 42.16 43.56
C SER A 253 55.99 41.89 43.93
N ILE A 254 55.40 42.69 44.83
CA ILE A 254 53.97 42.60 45.17
C ILE A 254 53.12 42.98 43.96
N ASN A 255 53.40 44.11 43.32
CA ASN A 255 52.62 44.59 42.18
C ASN A 255 52.68 43.64 40.98
N ASP A 256 53.88 43.12 40.67
CA ASP A 256 54.09 42.14 39.62
C ASP A 256 53.28 40.87 39.90
N MET A 257 53.41 40.30 41.10
CA MET A 257 52.65 39.11 41.52
C MET A 257 51.13 39.31 41.43
N LEU A 258 50.61 40.47 41.84
CA LEU A 258 49.18 40.80 41.77
C LEU A 258 48.71 40.87 40.31
N SER A 259 49.46 41.57 39.45
CA SER A 259 49.15 41.74 38.03
C SER A 259 49.19 40.40 37.28
N THR A 260 50.26 39.62 37.45
CA THR A 260 50.41 38.31 36.81
C THR A 260 49.32 37.34 37.24
N GLN A 261 48.92 37.34 38.52
CA GLN A 261 47.84 36.47 38.97
C GLN A 261 46.46 36.89 38.49
N ALA A 262 46.21 38.18 38.30
CA ALA A 262 44.96 38.65 37.70
C ALA A 262 44.85 38.15 36.25
N LEU A 263 45.88 38.43 35.44
CA LEU A 263 45.93 38.01 34.04
C LEU A 263 45.83 36.49 33.89
N ARG A 264 46.57 35.74 34.69
CA ARG A 264 46.53 34.27 34.64
C ARG A 264 45.14 33.72 34.96
N LEU A 265 44.41 34.30 35.91
CA LEU A 265 43.05 33.85 36.22
C LEU A 265 42.14 34.09 35.01
N ASP A 266 42.17 35.30 34.46
CA ASP A 266 41.34 35.66 33.30
C ASP A 266 41.63 34.76 32.08
N GLU A 267 42.91 34.52 31.77
CA GLU A 267 43.34 33.62 30.69
C GLU A 267 42.82 32.19 30.91
N THR A 268 42.99 31.63 32.12
CA THR A 268 42.52 30.27 32.41
C THR A 268 41.00 30.14 32.33
N GLN A 269 40.24 31.15 32.75
CA GLN A 269 38.78 31.13 32.69
C GLN A 269 38.28 31.21 31.24
N GLU A 270 38.92 32.03 30.40
CA GLU A 270 38.59 32.11 28.98
C GLU A 270 38.91 30.80 28.25
N GLU A 271 40.06 30.18 28.52
CA GLU A 271 40.42 28.88 27.96
C GLU A 271 39.41 27.78 28.35
N GLU A 272 39.02 27.71 29.63
CA GLU A 272 38.01 26.76 30.09
C GLU A 272 36.64 26.99 29.42
N TYR A 273 36.26 28.27 29.22
CA TYR A 273 35.02 28.62 28.56
C TYR A 273 35.02 28.22 27.08
N GLN A 274 36.09 28.49 26.34
CA GLN A 274 36.22 28.10 24.94
C GLN A 274 36.26 26.58 24.78
N ALA A 275 36.98 25.89 25.66
CA ALA A 275 37.03 24.43 25.66
C ALA A 275 35.64 23.82 25.90
N LEU A 276 34.89 24.31 26.90
CA LEU A 276 33.54 23.84 27.16
C LEU A 276 32.62 24.12 25.96
N LYS A 277 32.67 25.32 25.39
CA LYS A 277 31.85 25.69 24.23
C LYS A 277 32.11 24.77 23.04
N MET A 278 33.38 24.49 22.75
CA MET A 278 33.76 23.58 21.67
C MET A 278 33.28 22.15 21.93
N GLN A 279 33.40 21.66 23.17
CA GLN A 279 32.91 20.34 23.55
C GLN A 279 31.38 20.23 23.37
N LEU A 280 30.60 21.17 23.90
CA LEU A 280 29.13 21.15 23.79
C LEU A 280 28.66 21.24 22.34
N GLN A 281 29.39 21.97 21.49
CA GLN A 281 29.12 22.04 20.06
C GLN A 281 29.39 20.71 19.35
N GLN A 282 30.50 20.04 19.66
CA GLN A 282 30.82 18.71 19.10
C GLN A 282 29.79 17.66 19.52
N GLU A 283 29.33 17.68 20.77
CA GLU A 283 28.28 16.79 21.26
C GLU A 283 26.96 17.00 20.49
N LEU A 284 26.59 18.26 20.23
CA LEU A 284 25.40 18.60 19.44
C LEU A 284 25.51 18.16 17.97
N GLU A 285 26.69 18.34 17.36
CA GLU A 285 26.96 17.87 16.00
C GLU A 285 26.88 16.35 15.88
N LEU A 286 27.40 15.63 16.87
CA LEU A 286 27.31 14.17 16.95
C LEU A 286 25.84 13.71 17.05
N LEU A 287 25.04 14.38 17.90
CA LEU A 287 23.61 14.10 18.00
C LEU A 287 22.90 14.32 16.66
N ASN A 288 23.16 15.46 16.00
CA ASN A 288 22.58 15.76 14.68
C ASN A 288 22.97 14.71 13.63
N ALA A 289 24.24 14.26 13.63
CA ALA A 289 24.71 13.22 12.72
C ALA A 289 24.00 11.89 12.98
N TYR A 290 23.80 11.52 14.25
CA TYR A 290 23.08 10.31 14.63
C TYR A 290 21.60 10.35 14.19
N GLN A 291 20.92 11.47 14.45
CA GLN A 291 19.53 11.69 14.02
C GLN A 291 19.39 11.64 12.50
N SER A 292 20.33 12.25 11.77
CA SER A 292 20.38 12.20 10.30
C SER A 292 20.53 10.76 9.79
N LYS A 293 21.42 9.98 10.40
CA LYS A 293 21.61 8.56 10.07
C LYS A 293 20.35 7.73 10.29
N ILE A 294 19.65 7.92 11.41
CA ILE A 294 18.37 7.24 11.69
C ILE A 294 17.33 7.60 10.63
N LYS A 295 17.22 8.88 10.29
CA LYS A 295 16.27 9.36 9.28
C LYS A 295 16.54 8.69 7.92
N ILE A 296 17.77 8.75 7.43
CA ILE A 296 18.16 8.14 6.15
C ILE A 296 17.88 6.64 6.14
N HIS A 297 18.22 5.94 7.23
CA HIS A 297 17.96 4.51 7.34
C HIS A 297 16.46 4.19 7.30
N THR A 298 15.65 4.97 8.02
CA THR A 298 14.20 4.79 8.08
C THR A 298 13.55 5.09 6.73
N ASP A 299 13.96 6.16 6.06
CA ASP A 299 13.45 6.52 4.73
C ASP A 299 13.79 5.43 3.70
N THR A 300 15.03 4.92 3.74
CA THR A 300 15.46 3.79 2.91
C THR A 300 14.63 2.53 3.18
N GLN A 301 14.32 2.26 4.45
CA GLN A 301 13.47 1.13 4.83
C GLN A 301 12.03 1.33 4.29
N HIS A 302 11.47 2.53 4.41
CA HIS A 302 10.14 2.85 3.89
C HIS A 302 10.04 2.62 2.39
N GLU A 303 11.04 3.05 1.62
CA GLU A 303 11.09 2.83 0.17
C GLU A 303 11.13 1.33 -0.20
N ARG A 304 11.89 0.53 0.57
CA ARG A 304 11.93 -0.93 0.36
C ARG A 304 10.59 -1.58 0.66
N GLU A 305 9.97 -1.25 1.79
CA GLU A 305 8.66 -1.77 2.17
C GLU A 305 7.58 -1.47 1.12
N VAL A 306 7.61 -0.26 0.53
CA VAL A 306 6.71 0.13 -0.57
C VAL A 306 6.96 -0.73 -1.80
N LYS A 307 8.21 -0.82 -2.27
CA LYS A 307 8.57 -1.62 -3.44
C LYS A 307 8.19 -3.10 -3.28
N ASP A 308 8.46 -3.67 -2.11
CA ASP A 308 8.12 -5.07 -1.80
C ASP A 308 6.59 -5.29 -1.79
N LEU A 309 5.82 -4.33 -1.31
CA LEU A 309 4.36 -4.41 -1.36
C LEU A 309 3.83 -4.26 -2.80
N GLU A 310 4.34 -3.29 -3.57
CA GLU A 310 4.00 -3.09 -4.98
C GLU A 310 4.30 -4.35 -5.82
N GLN A 311 5.45 -4.99 -5.61
CA GLN A 311 5.80 -6.24 -6.29
C GLN A 311 4.82 -7.36 -5.94
N ARG A 312 4.49 -7.55 -4.65
CA ARG A 312 3.53 -8.58 -4.22
C ARG A 312 2.12 -8.33 -4.75
N VAL A 313 1.69 -7.07 -4.82
CA VAL A 313 0.43 -6.66 -5.45
C VAL A 313 0.46 -6.99 -6.94
N SER A 314 1.51 -6.58 -7.65
CA SER A 314 1.67 -6.81 -9.09
C SER A 314 1.66 -8.30 -9.45
N ILE A 315 2.40 -9.14 -8.71
CA ILE A 315 2.40 -10.60 -8.91
C ILE A 315 1.01 -11.19 -8.69
N ARG A 316 0.30 -10.78 -7.63
CA ARG A 316 -1.08 -11.24 -7.38
C ARG A 316 -2.01 -10.83 -8.51
N ARG A 317 -1.88 -9.61 -9.05
CA ARG A 317 -2.68 -9.14 -10.18
C ARG A 317 -2.42 -9.98 -11.44
N ALA A 318 -1.15 -10.21 -11.77
CA ALA A 318 -0.78 -11.03 -12.93
C ALA A 318 -1.31 -12.47 -12.82
N LEU A 319 -1.28 -13.08 -11.63
CA LEU A 319 -1.84 -14.41 -11.40
C LEU A 319 -3.37 -14.47 -11.54
N LEU A 320 -4.07 -13.37 -11.23
CA LEU A 320 -5.52 -13.27 -11.42
C LEU A 320 -5.89 -13.09 -12.89
N GLU A 321 -5.08 -12.37 -13.67
CA GLU A 321 -5.30 -12.14 -15.10
C GLU A 321 -4.98 -13.37 -15.97
N GLN A 322 -4.18 -14.31 -15.46
CA GLN A 322 -3.87 -15.59 -16.14
C GLN A 322 -4.95 -16.69 -15.96
N ARG A 323 -6.00 -16.46 -15.16
CA ARG A 323 -7.10 -17.42 -14.90
C ARG A 323 -8.31 -17.16 -15.80
#